data_AF-A0A087UDW8-F1
#
_entry.id   AF-A0A087UDW8-F1
#
_cell.length_a   1.000
_cell.length_b   1.000
_cell.length_c   1.000
_cell.angle_alpha   90.00
_cell.angle_beta   90.00
_cell.angle_gamma   90.00
#
_symmetry.space_group_name_H-M   'P 1'
#
loop_
_entity.id
_entity.type
_entity.pdbx_description
1 polymer ?
#
loop_
_entity_poly.entity_id
_entity_poly.type
_entity_poly.pdbx_seq_one_letter_code
_entity_poly.pdbx_strand_id
1 'polypeptide(L)'
;MYGLNSETLASAAEDAKDYAISRGIAMHPSDLTKDARVPLPFCLFPSPFPENWFTFVYELQPHLNLILHKIAHSRMFLKECLSSIIEADEFTRKIFEIFEAVDYEREKKV
;
A
#
# COMPACT_ATOMS: atom_id res chain seq x y z
N MET A 1 25.61 -3.93 -18.50
CA MET A 1 24.39 -4.16 -17.69
C MET A 1 23.32 -4.67 -18.65
N TYR A 2 22.97 -5.96 -18.50
CA TYR A 2 22.15 -6.85 -19.35
C TYR A 2 22.55 -7.12 -20.81
N GLY A 3 23.25 -6.22 -21.51
CA GLY A 3 23.79 -6.52 -22.85
C GLY A 3 22.72 -6.92 -23.89
N LEU A 4 21.47 -6.47 -23.69
CA LEU A 4 20.33 -6.80 -24.54
C LEU A 4 20.32 -5.91 -25.79
N ASN A 5 19.95 -6.51 -26.91
CA ASN A 5 19.63 -5.79 -28.14
C ASN A 5 18.11 -5.51 -28.20
N SER A 6 17.67 -4.74 -29.20
CA SER A 6 16.25 -4.36 -29.37
C SER A 6 15.31 -5.56 -29.47
N GLU A 7 15.72 -6.60 -30.20
CA GLU A 7 14.87 -7.77 -30.49
C GLU A 7 14.68 -8.63 -29.24
N THR A 8 15.78 -8.94 -28.54
CA THR A 8 15.76 -9.70 -27.28
C THR A 8 15.01 -8.97 -26.18
N LEU A 9 15.07 -7.63 -26.14
CA LEU A 9 14.30 -6.83 -25.19
C LEU A 9 12.78 -6.92 -25.45
N ALA A 10 12.36 -6.83 -26.71
CA ALA A 10 10.95 -6.93 -27.08
C ALA A 10 10.38 -8.31 -26.76
N SER A 11 11.10 -9.38 -27.14
CA SER A 11 10.71 -10.76 -26.85
C SER A 11 10.61 -11.01 -25.33
N ALA A 12 11.59 -10.57 -24.54
CA ALA A 12 11.54 -10.72 -23.08
C ALA A 12 10.35 -9.95 -22.46
N ALA A 13 10.00 -8.78 -23.01
CA ALA A 13 8.85 -8.02 -22.54
C ALA A 13 7.52 -8.70 -22.87
N GLU A 14 7.41 -9.41 -24.00
CA GLU A 14 6.24 -10.22 -24.34
C GLU A 14 6.12 -11.42 -23.40
N ASP A 15 7.21 -12.19 -23.22
CA ASP A 15 7.25 -13.33 -22.32
C ASP A 15 6.87 -12.94 -20.88
N ALA A 16 7.34 -11.78 -20.42
CA ALA A 16 7.02 -11.27 -19.09
C ALA A 16 5.53 -10.92 -18.93
N LYS A 17 4.87 -10.41 -19.97
CA LYS A 17 3.42 -10.12 -19.94
C LYS A 17 2.60 -11.41 -19.88
N ASP A 18 2.98 -12.41 -20.67
CA ASP A 18 2.32 -13.72 -20.65
C ASP A 18 2.52 -14.43 -19.30
N TYR A 19 3.73 -14.34 -18.75
CA TYR A 19 4.01 -14.81 -17.40
C TYR A 19 3.14 -14.08 -16.36
N ALA A 20 3.01 -12.75 -16.45
CA ALA A 20 2.19 -11.98 -15.53
C ALA A 20 0.72 -12.43 -15.56
N ILE A 21 0.12 -12.58 -16.76
CA ILE A 21 -1.28 -13.01 -16.90
C ILE A 21 -1.47 -14.43 -16.37
N SER A 22 -0.60 -15.37 -16.76
CA SER A 22 -0.70 -16.77 -16.33
C SER A 22 -0.53 -16.97 -14.81
N ARG A 23 0.12 -16.01 -14.12
CA ARG A 23 0.32 -16.02 -12.66
C ARG A 23 -0.65 -15.11 -11.90
N GLY A 24 -1.61 -14.50 -12.59
CA GLY A 24 -2.63 -13.64 -11.98
C GLY A 24 -2.13 -12.24 -11.60
N ILE A 25 -0.98 -11.81 -12.12
CA ILE A 25 -0.43 -10.46 -11.95
C ILE A 25 -1.11 -9.54 -12.97
N ALA A 26 -2.40 -9.29 -12.76
CA ALA A 26 -3.25 -8.57 -13.71
C ALA A 26 -4.21 -7.63 -13.01
N MET A 27 -4.70 -6.62 -13.75
CA MET A 27 -5.72 -5.68 -13.31
C MET A 27 -6.83 -5.55 -14.34
N HIS A 28 -7.96 -5.01 -13.89
CA HIS A 28 -9.05 -4.61 -14.77
C HIS A 28 -8.83 -3.17 -15.26
N PRO A 29 -8.72 -2.92 -16.58
CA PRO A 29 -8.61 -1.57 -17.12
C PRO A 29 -9.97 -0.88 -17.18
N SER A 30 -10.03 0.42 -16.90
CA SER A 30 -11.28 1.20 -16.89
C SER A 30 -11.99 1.26 -18.24
N ASP A 31 -11.22 1.16 -19.32
CA ASP A 31 -11.68 1.50 -20.67
C ASP A 31 -12.11 0.27 -21.49
N LEU A 32 -12.04 -0.94 -20.90
CA LEU A 32 -12.46 -2.19 -21.55
C LEU A 32 -13.64 -2.85 -20.83
N THR A 33 -14.07 -3.98 -21.37
CA THR A 33 -15.16 -4.78 -20.80
C THR A 33 -14.78 -5.37 -19.44
N LYS A 34 -15.79 -5.67 -18.62
CA LYS A 34 -15.61 -6.20 -17.25
C LYS A 34 -14.80 -7.50 -17.17
N ASP A 35 -14.79 -8.27 -18.25
CA ASP A 35 -14.10 -9.56 -18.33
C ASP A 35 -12.65 -9.40 -18.80
N ALA A 36 -12.25 -8.21 -19.29
CA ALA A 36 -10.89 -7.96 -19.74
C ALA A 36 -9.91 -7.93 -18.56
N ARG A 37 -8.71 -8.48 -18.78
CA ARG A 37 -7.57 -8.41 -17.86
C ARG A 37 -6.35 -7.99 -18.64
N VAL A 38 -5.57 -7.07 -18.06
CA VAL A 38 -4.27 -6.65 -18.59
C VAL A 38 -3.20 -6.90 -17.54
N PRO A 39 -1.95 -7.18 -17.92
CA PRO A 39 -0.84 -7.28 -16.97
C PRO A 39 -0.77 -6.00 -16.10
N LEU A 40 -0.44 -6.14 -14.82
CA LEU A 40 -0.11 -4.97 -14.00
C LEU A 40 1.12 -4.26 -14.60
N PRO A 41 1.25 -2.93 -14.47
CA PRO A 41 2.51 -2.25 -14.81
C PRO A 41 3.66 -2.79 -13.95
N PHE A 42 4.74 -3.25 -14.57
CA PHE A 42 5.92 -3.76 -13.88
C PHE A 42 7.22 -3.32 -14.57
N CYS A 43 8.32 -3.31 -13.81
CA CYS A 43 9.67 -3.18 -14.36
C CYS A 43 10.12 -4.55 -14.89
N LEU A 44 10.62 -4.59 -16.14
CA LEU A 44 11.07 -5.84 -16.76
C LEU A 44 12.22 -6.51 -16.00
N PHE A 45 13.08 -5.70 -15.37
CA PHE A 45 14.16 -6.15 -14.50
C PHE A 45 14.02 -5.50 -13.12
N PRO A 46 14.48 -6.17 -12.06
CA PRO A 46 14.52 -5.58 -10.74
C PRO A 46 15.47 -4.38 -10.71
N SER A 47 15.02 -3.29 -10.09
CA SER A 47 15.89 -2.16 -9.78
C SER A 47 16.91 -2.57 -8.70
N PRO A 48 18.20 -2.27 -8.86
CA PRO A 48 19.19 -2.56 -7.83
C PRO A 48 18.87 -1.75 -6.57
N PHE A 49 18.92 -2.39 -5.41
CA PHE A 49 18.66 -1.76 -4.12
C PHE A 49 19.67 -2.24 -3.07
N PRO A 50 20.22 -1.36 -2.21
CA PRO A 50 21.23 -1.76 -1.22
C PRO A 50 20.65 -2.73 -0.17
N GLU A 51 21.32 -3.86 0.01
CA GLU A 51 20.89 -4.93 0.92
C GLU A 51 20.83 -4.48 2.39
N ASN A 52 21.77 -3.63 2.81
CA ASN A 52 21.81 -3.10 4.16
C ASN A 52 20.54 -2.30 4.51
N TRP A 53 20.04 -1.48 3.58
CA TRP A 53 18.81 -0.71 3.79
C TRP A 53 17.56 -1.57 3.69
N PHE A 54 17.55 -2.56 2.79
CA PHE A 54 16.45 -3.51 2.69
C PHE A 54 16.27 -4.27 4.02
N THR A 55 17.36 -4.83 4.53
CA THR A 55 17.37 -5.61 5.79
C THR A 55 16.97 -4.74 6.97
N PHE A 56 17.53 -3.52 7.07
CA PHE A 56 17.17 -2.59 8.13
C PHE A 56 15.67 -2.28 8.17
N VAL A 57 15.05 -1.95 7.03
CA VAL A 57 13.62 -1.65 6.97
C VAL A 57 12.77 -2.90 7.24
N TYR A 58 13.21 -4.06 6.75
CA TYR A 58 12.54 -5.35 7.00
C TYR A 58 12.47 -5.66 8.50
N GLU A 59 13.59 -5.52 9.21
CA GLU A 59 13.68 -5.75 10.66
C GLU A 59 12.93 -4.67 11.48
N LEU A 60 12.83 -3.44 10.96
CA LEU A 60 12.12 -2.35 11.60
C LEU A 60 10.59 -2.51 11.56
N GLN A 61 10.05 -3.17 10.54
CA GLN A 61 8.60 -3.27 10.28
C GLN A 61 7.76 -3.75 11.49
N PRO A 62 8.15 -4.81 12.24
CA PRO A 62 7.37 -5.26 13.40
C PRO A 62 7.30 -4.21 14.51
N HIS A 63 8.36 -3.42 14.71
CA HIS A 63 8.40 -2.34 15.70
C HIS A 63 7.46 -1.20 15.29
N LEU A 64 7.46 -0.82 14.01
CA LEU A 64 6.52 0.17 13.48
C LEU A 64 5.08 -0.31 13.64
N ASN A 65 4.79 -1.58 13.33
CA ASN A 65 3.46 -2.16 13.52
C ASN A 65 2.99 -2.07 14.98
N LEU A 66 3.87 -2.37 15.94
CA LEU A 66 3.55 -2.28 17.37
C LEU A 66 3.30 -0.82 17.81
N ILE A 67 4.11 0.11 17.33
CA ILE A 67 3.95 1.55 17.62
C ILE A 67 2.60 2.04 17.06
N LEU A 68 2.31 1.73 15.79
CA LEU A 68 1.03 2.09 15.16
C LEU A 68 -0.17 1.49 15.91
N HIS A 69 -0.06 0.23 16.34
CA HIS A 69 -1.10 -0.43 17.15
C HIS A 69 -1.33 0.29 18.49
N LYS A 70 -0.26 0.66 19.21
CA LYS A 70 -0.37 1.39 20.47
C LYS A 70 -0.96 2.79 20.28
N ILE A 71 -0.53 3.50 19.23
CA ILE A 71 -1.06 4.82 18.88
C ILE A 71 -2.55 4.74 18.54
N ALA A 72 -2.97 3.74 17.76
CA ALA A 72 -4.37 3.52 17.39
C ALA A 72 -5.30 3.34 18.62
N HIS A 73 -4.76 2.86 19.74
CA HIS A 73 -5.49 2.71 21.01
C HIS A 73 -5.34 3.91 21.96
N SER A 74 -4.49 4.88 21.63
CA SER A 74 -4.28 6.06 22.46
C SER A 74 -5.18 7.21 22.01
N ARG A 75 -6.41 7.24 22.54
CA ARG A 75 -7.41 8.28 22.21
C ARG A 75 -6.90 9.69 22.43
N MET A 76 -6.31 9.96 23.60
CA MET A 76 -5.81 11.29 23.95
C MET A 76 -4.76 11.76 22.93
N PHE A 77 -3.83 10.88 22.58
CA PHE A 77 -2.78 11.18 21.61
C PHE A 77 -3.36 11.47 20.22
N LEU A 78 -4.28 10.63 19.73
CA LEU A 78 -4.91 10.85 18.42
C LEU A 78 -5.69 12.16 18.37
N LYS A 79 -6.45 12.48 19.43
CA LYS A 79 -7.23 13.72 19.51
C LYS A 79 -6.33 14.96 19.53
N GLU A 80 -5.24 14.90 20.30
CA GLU A 80 -4.26 15.98 20.38
C GLU A 80 -3.59 16.23 19.02
N CYS A 81 -3.06 15.17 18.40
CA CYS A 81 -2.37 15.27 17.11
C CYS A 81 -3.28 15.70 15.96
N LEU A 82 -4.55 15.32 15.97
CA LEU A 82 -5.50 15.62 14.89
C LEU A 82 -6.35 16.87 15.13
N SER A 83 -6.28 17.50 16.31
CA SER A 83 -7.12 18.62 16.71
C SER A 83 -7.20 19.75 15.66
N SER A 84 -6.06 20.21 15.17
CA SER A 84 -5.98 21.28 14.15
C SER A 84 -6.48 20.84 12.77
N ILE A 85 -6.35 19.56 12.43
CA ILE A 85 -6.76 19.00 11.12
C ILE A 85 -8.26 18.76 11.11
N ILE A 86 -8.84 18.30 12.22
CA ILE A 86 -10.29 18.07 12.35
C ILE A 86 -11.07 19.39 12.17
N GLU A 87 -10.49 20.52 12.58
CA GLU A 87 -11.09 21.84 12.37
C GLU A 87 -11.03 22.31 10.92
N ALA A 88 -9.97 21.93 10.20
CA ALA A 88 -9.69 22.41 8.85
C ALA A 88 -10.19 21.49 7.72
N ASP A 89 -10.29 20.18 7.95
CA ASP A 89 -10.62 19.16 6.94
C ASP A 89 -11.88 18.36 7.31
N GLU A 90 -12.93 18.53 6.52
CA GLU A 90 -14.21 17.86 6.73
C GLU A 90 -14.11 16.34 6.58
N PHE A 91 -13.27 15.85 5.67
CA PHE A 91 -13.12 14.42 5.43
C PHE A 91 -12.51 13.71 6.65
N THR A 92 -11.38 14.22 7.14
CA THR A 92 -10.70 13.70 8.33
C THR A 92 -11.57 13.83 9.57
N ARG A 93 -12.31 14.94 9.73
CA ARG A 93 -13.27 15.11 10.81
C ARG A 93 -14.33 14.00 10.83
N LYS A 94 -14.94 13.67 9.68
CA LYS A 94 -15.94 12.60 9.59
C LYS A 94 -15.38 11.23 9.96
N ILE A 95 -14.12 10.94 9.60
CA ILE A 95 -13.45 9.71 10.03
C ILE A 95 -13.26 9.70 11.55
N PHE A 96 -12.86 10.83 12.12
CA PHE A 96 -12.66 10.96 13.57
C PHE A 96 -13.97 10.84 14.36
N GLU A 97 -15.09 11.35 13.84
CA GLU A 97 -16.42 11.18 14.43
C GLU A 97 -16.81 9.70 14.53
N ILE A 98 -16.54 8.90 13.48
CA ILE A 98 -16.77 7.44 13.51
C ILE A 98 -15.90 6.78 14.58
N PHE A 99 -14.64 7.19 14.69
CA PHE A 99 -13.72 6.69 15.70
C PHE A 99 -14.24 6.98 17.13
N GLU A 100 -14.65 8.22 17.43
CA GLU A 100 -15.17 8.59 18.75
C GLU A 100 -16.47 7.82 19.08
N ALA A 101 -17.35 7.60 18.09
CA ALA A 101 -18.59 6.86 18.29
C ALA A 101 -18.34 5.38 18.67
N VAL A 102 -17.40 4.71 18.00
CA VAL A 102 -17.06 3.31 18.29
C VAL A 102 -16.36 3.16 19.63
N ASP A 103 -15.47 4.09 19.98
CA ASP A 103 -14.73 4.05 21.24
C ASP A 103 -15.66 4.27 22.45
N TYR A 104 -16.62 5.19 22.33
CA TYR A 104 -17.64 5.40 23.35
C TYR A 104 -18.52 4.15 23.60
N GLU A 105 -18.90 3.44 22.55
CA GLU A 105 -19.65 2.18 22.67
C GLU A 105 -18.82 1.04 23.29
N ARG A 106 -17.49 1.09 23.15
CA ARG A 106 -16.57 0.15 23.79
C ARG A 106 -16.48 0.39 25.30
N GLU A 107 -16.42 1.65 25.74
CA GLU A 107 -16.39 2.01 27.17
C GLU A 107 -17.67 1.58 27.91
N LYS A 108 -18.83 1.53 27.24
CA LYS A 108 -20.10 1.08 27.84
C LYS A 108 -20.23 -0.43 28.05
N LYS A 109 -19.41 -1.23 27.35
CA LYS A 109 -19.47 -2.70 27.39
C LYS A 109 -18.45 -3.32 28.34
N VAL A 110 -17.59 -2.50 28.95
CA VAL A 110 -16.61 -2.89 29.98
C VAL A 110 -17.17 -2.52 31.34
#